data_AF-A0A7S1DGC8-F1
#
_entry.id   AF-A0A7S1DGC8-F1
#
_cell.length_a   1.000
_cell.length_b   1.000
_cell.length_c   1.000
_cell.angle_alpha   90.00
_cell.angle_beta   90.00
_cell.angle_gamma   90.00
#
_symmetry.space_group_name_H-M   'P 1'
#
loop_
_entity.id
_entity.type
_entity.pdbx_description
1 polymer ?
#
loop_
_entity_poly.entity_id
_entity_poly.type
_entity_poly.pdbx_seq_one_letter_code
_entity_poly.pdbx_strand_id
1 'polypeptide(L)'
;AFDYDWRWMCSLRTPWSKPGRPPPFFSNEEAIPWPVAVVMGLQHALSMIASIVTLPMFISGPFAARLTSEEVQYLIAAGLIFSGIGSAIQVARIQLPGGFRLGTGLICVVGSSFTFVPICVSAIRMMMREDSANPCEGDADCTDAWAGQAPPYLGVSAPGVTNLGQCNKSSGRCLRSGREAYGAFLGTCMLGSFLEMALSLTPKRTLHRILPRTVTGVCVILIG
;
A
#
# COMPACT_ATOMS: atom_id res chain seq x y z
N ALA A 1 20.85 31.39 18.17
CA ALA A 1 20.54 29.95 18.01
C ALA A 1 19.56 29.65 16.85
N PHE A 2 19.20 30.62 15.99
CA PHE A 2 18.21 30.42 14.91
C PHE A 2 18.65 31.06 13.59
N ASP A 3 19.93 31.02 13.25
CA ASP A 3 20.41 31.55 11.97
C ASP A 3 20.64 30.39 10.99
N TYR A 4 19.54 29.79 10.54
CA TYR A 4 19.57 28.80 9.46
C TYR A 4 19.33 29.55 8.14
N ASP A 5 20.23 29.38 7.17
CA ASP A 5 20.16 30.08 5.89
C ASP A 5 19.03 29.50 5.01
N TRP A 6 17.81 30.00 5.20
CA TRP A 6 16.63 29.62 4.44
C TRP A 6 16.77 29.92 2.94
N ARG A 7 17.57 30.94 2.59
CA ARG A 7 17.81 31.34 1.21
C ARG A 7 18.68 30.33 0.50
N TRP A 8 19.67 29.77 1.21
CA TRP A 8 20.46 28.64 0.71
C TRP A 8 19.57 27.40 0.47
N MET A 9 18.68 27.07 1.39
CA MET A 9 17.82 25.87 1.29
C MET A 9 16.80 25.93 0.16
N CYS A 10 16.18 27.10 -0.07
CA CYS A 10 15.17 27.28 -1.10
C CYS A 10 15.75 27.69 -2.47
N SER A 11 17.08 27.79 -2.60
CA SER A 11 17.70 28.15 -3.88
C SER A 11 17.70 26.96 -4.84
N LEU A 12 17.02 27.09 -5.98
CA LEU A 12 17.19 26.15 -7.09
C LEU A 12 18.61 26.29 -7.65
N ARG A 13 19.38 25.21 -7.61
CA ARG A 13 20.65 25.15 -8.33
C ARG A 13 20.40 24.76 -9.78
N THR A 14 20.83 25.63 -10.69
CA THR A 14 20.90 25.28 -12.11
C THR A 14 22.04 24.30 -12.37
N PRO A 15 21.95 23.43 -13.41
CA PRO A 15 22.96 22.40 -13.72
C PRO A 15 24.37 22.94 -13.99
N TRP A 16 24.51 24.25 -14.25
CA TRP A 16 25.78 24.92 -14.58
C TRP A 16 26.32 25.80 -13.44
N SER A 17 25.67 25.82 -12.28
CA SER A 17 26.13 26.61 -11.13
C SER A 17 27.30 25.95 -10.41
N LYS A 18 28.26 26.76 -9.94
CA LYS A 18 29.41 26.27 -9.16
C LYS A 18 28.94 25.54 -7.89
N PRO A 19 29.66 24.51 -7.42
CA PRO A 19 29.31 23.81 -6.19
C PRO A 19 29.46 24.77 -4.99
N GLY A 20 28.34 25.29 -4.49
CA GLY A 20 28.29 26.04 -3.23
C GLY A 20 28.44 25.14 -2.00
N ARG A 21 28.50 25.75 -0.81
CA ARG A 21 28.69 25.09 0.49
C ARG A 21 27.85 23.82 0.65
N PRO A 22 28.42 22.71 1.15
CA PRO A 22 27.68 21.48 1.39
C PRO A 22 26.60 21.68 2.48
N PRO A 23 25.49 20.92 2.44
CA PRO A 23 24.50 20.90 3.51
C PRO A 23 25.15 20.61 4.86
N PRO A 24 24.70 21.26 5.95
CA PRO A 24 25.04 20.80 7.29
C PRO A 24 24.47 19.40 7.50
N PHE A 25 25.29 18.48 8.00
CA PHE A 25 24.86 17.12 8.34
C PHE A 25 24.28 17.13 9.75
N PHE A 26 23.02 16.72 9.88
CA PHE A 26 22.36 16.53 11.16
C PHE A 26 22.39 15.05 11.54
N SER A 27 22.87 14.74 12.74
CA SER A 27 22.81 13.37 13.27
C SER A 27 21.41 13.01 13.76
N ASN A 28 21.14 11.71 13.94
CA ASN A 28 19.80 11.18 14.24
C ASN A 28 19.22 11.66 15.59
N GLU A 29 20.06 11.94 16.58
CA GLU A 29 19.66 12.35 17.93
C GLU A 29 19.95 13.85 18.20
N GLU A 30 20.34 14.60 17.16
CA GLU A 30 20.66 16.02 17.29
C GLU A 30 19.42 16.90 17.22
N ALA A 31 19.31 17.82 18.18
CA ALA A 31 18.20 18.77 18.24
C ALA A 31 18.31 19.79 17.10
N ILE A 32 17.49 19.60 16.07
CA ILE A 32 17.35 20.56 14.97
C ILE A 32 16.34 21.67 15.31
N PRO A 33 16.49 22.88 14.75
CA PRO A 33 15.48 23.93 14.89
C PRO A 33 14.12 23.45 14.38
N TRP A 34 13.07 23.67 15.17
CA TRP A 34 11.72 23.20 14.85
C TRP A 34 11.21 23.62 13.45
N PRO A 35 11.53 24.81 12.87
CA PRO A 35 11.03 25.14 11.54
C PRO A 35 11.68 24.30 10.45
N VAL A 36 12.95 23.90 10.63
CA VAL A 36 13.66 23.01 9.68
C VAL A 36 13.02 21.63 9.74
N ALA A 37 12.70 21.14 10.94
CA ALA A 37 12.02 19.86 11.14
C ALA A 37 10.66 19.83 10.44
N VAL A 38 9.86 20.89 10.58
CA VAL A 38 8.54 20.99 9.93
C VAL A 38 8.66 21.01 8.41
N VAL A 39 9.57 21.80 7.83
CA VAL A 39 9.75 21.89 6.38
C VAL A 39 10.27 20.57 5.78
N MET A 40 11.28 19.95 6.40
CA MET A 40 11.84 18.68 5.93
C MET A 40 10.84 17.52 6.09
N GLY A 41 10.07 17.52 7.18
CA GLY A 41 8.98 16.57 7.39
C GLY A 41 7.87 16.72 6.35
N LEU A 42 7.49 17.95 5.99
CA LEU A 42 6.53 18.22 4.93
C LEU A 42 7.05 17.74 3.56
N GLN A 43 8.32 17.98 3.24
CA GLN A 43 8.93 17.48 2.00
C GLN A 43 8.90 15.95 1.93
N HIS A 44 9.21 15.26 3.04
CA HIS A 44 9.12 13.80 3.11
C HIS A 44 7.68 13.30 2.95
N ALA A 45 6.72 13.95 3.60
CA ALA A 45 5.30 13.62 3.46
C ALA A 45 4.85 13.78 2.00
N LEU A 46 5.13 14.91 1.37
CA LEU A 46 4.77 15.18 -0.03
C LEU A 46 5.41 14.18 -1.01
N SER A 47 6.66 13.78 -0.77
CA SER A 47 7.33 12.77 -1.58
C SER A 47 6.67 11.39 -1.50
N MET A 48 6.03 11.06 -0.37
CA MET A 48 5.46 9.74 -0.12
C MET A 48 3.97 9.64 -0.43
N ILE A 49 3.24 10.77 -0.53
CA ILE A 49 1.81 10.78 -0.87
C ILE A 49 1.54 10.09 -2.21
N ALA A 50 2.40 10.32 -3.21
CA ALA A 50 2.21 9.74 -4.55
C ALA A 50 2.14 8.21 -4.51
N SER A 51 3.04 7.55 -3.78
CA SER A 51 3.05 6.08 -3.69
C SER A 51 1.90 5.55 -2.83
N ILE A 52 1.56 6.22 -1.73
CA ILE A 52 0.51 5.78 -0.81
C ILE A 52 -0.89 5.89 -1.44
N VAL A 53 -1.15 6.92 -2.24
CA VAL A 53 -2.45 7.14 -2.90
C VAL A 53 -2.61 6.30 -4.17
N THR A 54 -1.54 6.14 -4.95
CA THR A 54 -1.59 5.40 -6.24
C THR A 54 -2.02 3.95 -6.05
N LEU A 55 -1.57 3.30 -4.98
CA LEU A 55 -1.78 1.87 -4.77
C LEU A 55 -3.26 1.50 -4.51
N PRO A 56 -3.95 2.12 -3.53
CA PRO A 56 -5.38 1.97 -3.38
C PRO A 56 -6.12 2.26 -4.67
N MET A 57 -5.82 3.37 -5.36
CA MET A 57 -6.49 3.76 -6.59
C MET A 57 -6.33 2.73 -7.71
N PHE A 58 -5.16 2.10 -7.84
CA PHE A 58 -4.92 1.08 -8.85
C PHE A 58 -5.65 -0.23 -8.56
N ILE A 59 -5.64 -0.67 -7.29
CA ILE A 59 -6.28 -1.93 -6.88
C ILE A 59 -7.80 -1.77 -6.79
N SER A 60 -8.30 -0.64 -6.32
CA SER A 60 -9.73 -0.35 -6.21
C SER A 60 -10.36 0.10 -7.53
N GLY A 61 -9.53 0.41 -8.52
CA GLY A 61 -9.95 0.91 -9.82
C GLY A 61 -10.70 -0.12 -10.68
N PRO A 62 -11.21 0.31 -11.84
CA PRO A 62 -12.06 -0.51 -12.72
C PRO A 62 -11.36 -1.76 -13.28
N PHE A 63 -10.03 -1.72 -13.35
CA PHE A 63 -9.20 -2.82 -13.86
C PHE A 63 -8.95 -3.94 -12.86
N ALA A 64 -9.32 -3.75 -11.59
CA ALA A 64 -9.05 -4.68 -10.49
C ALA A 64 -10.31 -4.92 -9.64
N ALA A 65 -10.39 -4.35 -8.43
CA ALA A 65 -11.45 -4.66 -7.46
C ALA A 65 -12.75 -3.89 -7.66
N ARG A 66 -12.80 -2.87 -8.54
CA ARG A 66 -14.08 -2.26 -8.96
C ARG A 66 -14.92 -1.78 -7.78
N LEU A 67 -14.30 -1.01 -6.91
CA LEU A 67 -14.94 -0.47 -5.72
C LEU A 67 -15.63 0.86 -6.04
N THR A 68 -16.60 1.24 -5.20
CA THR A 68 -17.28 2.53 -5.30
C THR A 68 -16.33 3.68 -4.97
N SER A 69 -16.63 4.89 -5.46
CA SER A 69 -15.79 6.08 -5.19
C SER A 69 -15.66 6.39 -3.69
N GLU A 70 -16.69 6.09 -2.90
CA GLU A 70 -16.66 6.24 -1.44
C GLU A 70 -15.67 5.28 -0.78
N GLU A 71 -15.66 4.01 -1.22
CA GLU A 71 -14.71 3.01 -0.73
C GLU A 71 -13.27 3.34 -1.13
N VAL A 72 -13.04 3.86 -2.35
CA VAL A 72 -11.72 4.30 -2.78
C VAL A 72 -11.22 5.44 -1.87
N GLN A 73 -12.05 6.43 -1.59
CA GLN A 73 -11.71 7.54 -0.70
C GLN A 73 -11.40 7.06 0.72
N TYR A 74 -12.19 6.11 1.24
CA TYR A 74 -11.94 5.48 2.52
C TYR A 74 -10.57 4.77 2.54
N LEU A 75 -10.24 3.99 1.51
CA LEU A 75 -8.96 3.26 1.43
C LEU A 75 -7.76 4.21 1.36
N ILE A 76 -7.88 5.32 0.65
CA ILE A 76 -6.83 6.34 0.58
C ILE A 76 -6.61 6.96 1.96
N ALA A 77 -7.67 7.37 2.65
CA ALA A 77 -7.58 7.96 3.98
C ALA A 77 -7.01 6.97 4.99
N ALA A 78 -7.48 5.72 4.99
CA ALA A 78 -6.96 4.66 5.84
C ALA A 78 -5.47 4.41 5.57
N GLY A 79 -5.05 4.34 4.30
CA GLY A 79 -3.65 4.15 3.92
C GLY A 79 -2.73 5.25 4.43
N LEU A 80 -3.16 6.52 4.36
CA LEU A 80 -2.40 7.66 4.88
C LEU A 80 -2.27 7.62 6.41
N ILE A 81 -3.35 7.28 7.12
CA ILE A 81 -3.35 7.17 8.59
C ILE A 81 -2.41 6.03 9.04
N PHE A 82 -2.54 4.85 8.45
CA PHE A 82 -1.69 3.69 8.79
C PHE A 82 -0.22 3.93 8.43
N SER A 83 0.07 4.61 7.32
CA SER A 83 1.43 5.01 6.96
C SER A 83 2.05 5.96 8.01
N GLY A 84 1.30 6.96 8.48
CA GLY A 84 1.75 7.88 9.53
C GLY A 84 2.03 7.17 10.86
N ILE A 85 1.08 6.36 11.33
CA ILE A 85 1.22 5.58 12.57
C ILE A 85 2.37 4.58 12.47
N GLY A 86 2.45 3.83 11.36
CA GLY A 86 3.50 2.84 11.14
C GLY A 86 4.89 3.46 11.10
N SER A 87 5.02 4.63 10.44
CA SER A 87 6.28 5.39 10.43
C SER A 87 6.67 5.85 11.83
N ALA A 88 5.71 6.38 12.62
CA ALA A 88 5.97 6.78 14.00
C ALA A 88 6.45 5.61 14.87
N ILE A 89 5.82 4.43 14.73
CA ILE A 89 6.24 3.22 15.46
C ILE A 89 7.66 2.79 15.07
N GLN A 90 8.03 2.87 13.78
CA GLN A 90 9.38 2.51 13.35
C GLN A 90 10.45 3.47 13.86
N VAL A 91 10.14 4.77 13.96
CA VAL A 91 11.05 5.78 14.51
C VAL A 91 11.15 5.68 16.03
N ALA A 92 10.06 5.37 16.75
CA ALA A 92 9.98 5.45 18.22
C ALA A 92 10.84 4.42 18.99
N ARG A 93 11.36 3.38 18.33
CA ARG A 93 12.26 2.35 18.92
C ARG A 93 11.79 1.83 20.29
N ILE A 94 10.57 1.29 20.34
CA ILE A 94 9.93 0.81 21.57
C ILE A 94 10.64 -0.48 22.03
N GLN A 95 11.00 -0.54 23.31
CA GLN A 95 11.60 -1.75 23.91
C GLN A 95 10.50 -2.72 24.34
N LEU A 96 10.51 -3.94 23.81
CA LEU A 96 9.60 -5.01 24.22
C LEU A 96 10.21 -5.82 25.37
N PRO A 97 9.38 -6.39 26.28
CA PRO A 97 9.85 -7.37 27.24
C PRO A 97 10.43 -8.58 26.50
N GLY A 98 11.69 -8.93 26.79
CA GLY A 98 12.44 -9.97 26.08
C GLY A 98 13.69 -9.47 25.33
N GLY A 99 14.05 -8.19 25.47
CA GLY A 99 15.28 -7.63 24.89
C GLY A 99 15.19 -7.28 23.41
N PHE A 100 14.03 -7.52 22.78
CA PHE A 100 13.74 -7.11 21.42
C PHE A 100 13.37 -5.62 21.36
N ARG A 101 13.74 -4.96 20.27
CA ARG A 101 13.38 -3.55 19.99
C ARG A 101 12.46 -3.53 18.78
N LEU A 102 11.27 -2.97 18.96
CA LEU A 102 10.32 -2.72 17.89
C LEU A 102 10.64 -1.37 17.25
N GLY A 103 10.85 -1.38 15.94
CA GLY A 103 11.31 -0.20 15.20
C GLY A 103 12.84 -0.08 15.13
N THR A 104 13.31 0.70 14.17
CA THR A 104 14.72 0.82 13.82
C THR A 104 15.42 1.93 14.63
N GLY A 105 14.67 2.92 15.11
CA GLY A 105 15.24 4.15 15.67
C GLY A 105 15.92 5.03 14.62
N LEU A 106 15.63 4.79 13.34
CA LEU A 106 16.08 5.57 12.21
C LEU A 106 14.85 6.11 11.47
N ILE A 107 15.06 7.18 10.70
CA ILE A 107 14.00 7.74 9.84
C ILE A 107 13.65 6.69 8.77
N CYS A 108 12.53 6.00 8.96
CA CYS A 108 12.00 5.02 8.03
C CYS A 108 10.52 5.30 7.82
N VAL A 109 10.16 5.70 6.59
CA VAL A 109 8.77 5.98 6.23
C VAL A 109 8.15 4.70 5.71
N VAL A 110 7.08 4.27 6.35
CA VAL A 110 6.32 3.08 5.97
C VAL A 110 5.26 3.46 4.95
N GLY A 111 5.19 2.72 3.85
CA GLY A 111 4.17 2.91 2.83
C GLY A 111 3.66 1.58 2.31
N SER A 112 2.65 1.65 1.45
CA SER A 112 2.12 0.49 0.74
C SER A 112 3.16 -0.03 -0.25
N SER A 113 3.35 -1.35 -0.29
CA SER A 113 4.38 -1.98 -1.14
C SER A 113 3.85 -2.31 -2.53
N PHE A 114 4.54 -1.82 -3.57
CA PHE A 114 4.21 -2.10 -4.97
C PHE A 114 4.33 -3.58 -5.35
N THR A 115 5.08 -4.36 -4.56
CA THR A 115 5.21 -5.82 -4.73
C THR A 115 3.86 -6.54 -4.74
N PHE A 116 2.85 -6.01 -4.04
CA PHE A 116 1.54 -6.64 -3.93
C PHE A 116 0.60 -6.30 -5.08
N VAL A 117 0.90 -5.29 -5.90
CA VAL A 117 0.00 -4.89 -7.00
C VAL A 117 -0.29 -6.02 -7.98
N PRO A 118 0.72 -6.62 -8.65
CA PRO A 118 0.45 -7.66 -9.64
C PRO A 118 -0.19 -8.90 -9.00
N ILE A 119 0.21 -9.23 -7.77
CA ILE A 119 -0.32 -10.36 -7.00
C ILE A 119 -1.80 -10.15 -6.69
N CYS A 120 -2.14 -8.99 -6.14
CA CYS A 120 -3.49 -8.61 -5.76
C CYS A 120 -4.43 -8.59 -6.96
N VAL A 121 -4.01 -7.95 -8.06
CA VAL A 121 -4.83 -7.86 -9.27
C VAL A 121 -5.08 -9.25 -9.88
N SER A 122 -4.07 -10.11 -9.91
CA SER A 122 -4.24 -11.48 -10.39
C SER A 122 -5.19 -12.28 -9.49
N ALA A 123 -4.98 -12.22 -8.17
CA ALA A 123 -5.78 -12.94 -7.20
C ALA A 123 -7.25 -12.49 -7.22
N ILE A 124 -7.52 -11.18 -7.26
CA ILE A 124 -8.88 -10.64 -7.33
C ILE A 124 -9.58 -11.09 -8.61
N ARG A 125 -8.91 -11.04 -9.76
CA ARG A 125 -9.49 -11.48 -11.03
C ARG A 125 -9.83 -12.98 -11.03
N MET A 126 -9.03 -13.79 -10.34
CA MET A 126 -9.32 -15.21 -10.18
C MET A 126 -10.52 -15.40 -9.23
N MET A 127 -10.52 -14.75 -8.06
CA MET A 127 -11.59 -14.87 -7.08
C MET A 127 -12.95 -14.35 -7.58
N MET A 128 -12.97 -13.29 -8.39
CA MET A 128 -14.21 -12.77 -8.99
C MET A 128 -14.83 -13.72 -10.02
N ARG A 129 -14.11 -14.75 -10.48
CA ARG A 129 -14.66 -15.80 -11.34
C ARG A 129 -15.22 -16.99 -10.56
N GLU A 130 -15.06 -16.99 -9.25
CA GLU A 130 -15.56 -18.04 -8.37
C GLU A 130 -16.93 -17.69 -7.80
N ASP A 131 -17.69 -18.72 -7.44
CA ASP A 131 -18.99 -18.58 -6.79
C ASP A 131 -18.83 -18.05 -5.35
N SER A 132 -19.63 -17.06 -5.01
CA SER A 132 -19.80 -16.52 -3.67
C SER A 132 -20.67 -17.45 -2.80
N ALA A 133 -20.84 -17.08 -1.53
CA ALA A 133 -21.77 -17.75 -0.62
C ALA A 133 -23.23 -17.34 -0.87
N ASN A 134 -23.46 -16.26 -1.61
CA ASN A 134 -24.79 -15.72 -1.85
C ASN A 134 -25.56 -16.57 -2.88
N PRO A 135 -26.71 -17.16 -2.51
CA PRO A 135 -27.56 -17.89 -3.44
C PRO A 135 -28.24 -16.93 -4.42
N CYS A 136 -28.50 -17.39 -5.63
CA CYS A 136 -29.26 -16.64 -6.65
C CYS A 136 -30.16 -17.58 -7.45
N GLU A 137 -31.35 -17.08 -7.76
CA GLU A 137 -32.28 -17.69 -8.71
C GLU A 137 -32.25 -16.95 -10.05
N GLY A 138 -31.98 -15.64 -10.00
CA GLY A 138 -31.74 -14.82 -11.18
C GLY A 138 -30.64 -13.77 -10.97
N ASP A 139 -30.27 -13.13 -12.07
CA ASP A 139 -29.25 -12.07 -12.10
C ASP A 139 -29.62 -10.80 -11.30
N ALA A 140 -30.89 -10.67 -10.91
CA ALA A 140 -31.37 -9.57 -10.08
C ALA A 140 -31.02 -9.74 -8.58
N ASP A 141 -30.73 -10.97 -8.14
CA ASP A 141 -30.41 -11.27 -6.73
C ASP A 141 -28.97 -10.87 -6.36
N CYS A 142 -28.11 -10.71 -7.38
CA CYS A 142 -26.71 -10.33 -7.20
C CYS A 142 -26.58 -8.79 -7.26
N THR A 143 -26.77 -8.13 -6.11
CA THR A 143 -26.74 -6.66 -6.00
C THR A 143 -25.37 -6.06 -5.68
N ASP A 144 -24.44 -6.89 -5.19
CA ASP A 144 -23.14 -6.42 -4.71
C ASP A 144 -22.19 -6.03 -5.86
N ALA A 145 -21.45 -4.95 -5.65
CA ALA A 145 -20.80 -4.21 -6.72
C ALA A 145 -19.82 -5.05 -7.57
N TRP A 146 -20.06 -5.02 -8.88
CA TRP A 146 -19.09 -5.18 -9.95
C TRP A 146 -18.95 -3.80 -10.60
N ALA A 147 -18.30 -2.82 -9.95
CA ALA A 147 -18.19 -1.48 -10.49
C ALA A 147 -17.26 -1.42 -11.72
N GLY A 148 -17.83 -1.65 -12.89
CA GLY A 148 -17.25 -1.26 -14.18
C GLY A 148 -16.41 -2.32 -14.89
N GLN A 149 -16.91 -2.76 -16.05
CA GLN A 149 -16.21 -3.50 -17.12
C GLN A 149 -16.12 -5.02 -16.98
N ALA A 150 -17.21 -5.71 -16.68
CA ALA A 150 -17.29 -7.10 -17.14
C ALA A 150 -17.05 -7.13 -18.69
N PRO A 151 -16.64 -8.26 -19.29
CA PRO A 151 -16.54 -8.39 -20.76
C PRO A 151 -17.80 -7.80 -21.44
N PRO A 152 -17.75 -7.39 -22.73
CA PRO A 152 -18.62 -6.38 -23.37
C PRO A 152 -20.14 -6.67 -23.42
N TYR A 153 -20.63 -7.63 -22.65
CA TYR A 153 -22.01 -8.07 -22.51
C TYR A 153 -22.57 -7.98 -21.06
N LEU A 154 -21.82 -7.49 -20.06
CA LEU A 154 -22.31 -7.35 -18.67
C LEU A 154 -22.14 -5.94 -18.09
N GLY A 155 -23.25 -5.40 -17.59
CA GLY A 155 -23.41 -4.02 -17.13
C GLY A 155 -22.68 -3.64 -15.83
N VAL A 156 -22.84 -2.36 -15.48
CA VAL A 156 -22.34 -1.73 -14.26
C VAL A 156 -23.28 -2.08 -13.11
N SER A 157 -22.74 -2.46 -11.95
CA SER A 157 -23.55 -2.64 -10.75
C SER A 157 -24.04 -1.28 -10.23
N ALA A 158 -25.25 -0.91 -10.65
CA ALA A 158 -26.03 0.16 -10.04
C ALA A 158 -27.21 -0.48 -9.30
N PRO A 159 -27.58 0.01 -8.11
CA PRO A 159 -28.79 -0.44 -7.43
C PRO A 159 -30.00 -0.23 -8.36
N GLY A 160 -30.68 -1.32 -8.74
CA GLY A 160 -31.83 -1.31 -9.64
C GLY A 160 -31.56 -1.71 -11.11
N VAL A 161 -30.35 -2.16 -11.46
CA VAL A 161 -30.01 -2.67 -12.80
C VAL A 161 -29.69 -4.18 -12.73
N THR A 162 -30.19 -4.97 -13.68
CA THR A 162 -29.92 -6.41 -13.75
C THR A 162 -28.50 -6.67 -14.28
N ASN A 163 -27.70 -7.42 -13.52
CA ASN A 163 -26.34 -7.75 -13.91
C ASN A 163 -26.30 -9.10 -14.66
N LEU A 164 -26.53 -9.06 -15.97
CA LEU A 164 -26.73 -10.23 -16.85
C LEU A 164 -25.63 -11.31 -16.79
N GLY A 165 -25.74 -12.40 -16.04
CA GLY A 165 -24.72 -13.46 -15.98
C GLY A 165 -23.79 -13.38 -14.77
N GLN A 166 -24.21 -12.67 -13.72
CA GLN A 166 -23.60 -12.78 -12.39
C GLN A 166 -24.11 -13.99 -11.61
N CYS A 167 -25.30 -14.49 -11.94
CA CYS A 167 -25.83 -15.70 -11.34
C CYS A 167 -25.36 -16.93 -12.13
N ASN A 168 -24.59 -17.79 -11.49
CA ASN A 168 -24.21 -19.07 -12.05
C ASN A 168 -25.40 -20.04 -11.93
N LYS A 169 -26.11 -20.27 -13.04
CA LYS A 169 -27.30 -21.16 -13.07
C LYS A 169 -26.99 -22.64 -12.77
N SER A 170 -25.72 -23.05 -12.85
CA SER A 170 -25.31 -24.43 -12.54
C SER A 170 -25.20 -24.66 -11.03
N SER A 171 -24.69 -23.66 -10.29
CA SER A 171 -24.49 -23.74 -8.85
C SER A 171 -25.55 -23.00 -8.03
N GLY A 172 -26.39 -22.19 -8.68
CA GLY A 172 -27.39 -21.33 -8.02
C GLY A 172 -26.77 -20.28 -7.12
N ARG A 173 -25.57 -19.78 -7.47
CA ARG A 173 -24.78 -18.84 -6.66
C ARG A 173 -24.31 -17.65 -7.47
N CYS A 174 -24.25 -16.47 -6.83
CA CYS A 174 -23.68 -15.27 -7.41
C CYS A 174 -22.15 -15.42 -7.51
N LEU A 175 -21.53 -14.80 -8.51
CA LEU A 175 -20.07 -14.63 -8.54
C LEU A 175 -19.61 -13.63 -7.46
N ARG A 176 -18.41 -13.82 -6.91
CA ARG A 176 -17.84 -12.92 -5.89
C ARG A 176 -17.74 -11.48 -6.36
N SER A 177 -18.17 -10.56 -5.50
CA SER A 177 -17.96 -9.12 -5.69
C SER A 177 -16.48 -8.75 -5.52
N GLY A 178 -16.05 -7.66 -6.16
CA GLY A 178 -14.72 -7.12 -5.98
C GLY A 178 -14.43 -6.69 -4.52
N ARG A 179 -15.45 -6.27 -3.77
CA ARG A 179 -15.34 -5.99 -2.33
C ARG A 179 -15.05 -7.25 -1.51
N GLU A 180 -15.75 -8.35 -1.82
CA GLU A 180 -15.51 -9.64 -1.17
C GLU A 180 -14.12 -10.19 -1.52
N ALA A 181 -13.73 -10.11 -2.79
CA ALA A 181 -12.41 -10.54 -3.25
C ALA A 181 -11.28 -9.72 -2.62
N TYR A 182 -11.45 -8.39 -2.51
CA TYR A 182 -10.48 -7.52 -1.84
C TYR A 182 -10.40 -7.83 -0.34
N GLY A 183 -11.53 -8.04 0.33
CA GLY A 183 -11.57 -8.44 1.74
C GLY A 183 -10.90 -9.81 1.99
N ALA A 184 -11.15 -10.79 1.14
CA ALA A 184 -10.48 -12.09 1.20
C ALA A 184 -8.97 -11.96 1.00
N PHE A 185 -8.53 -11.14 0.05
CA PHE A 185 -7.12 -10.84 -0.17
C PHE A 185 -6.48 -10.20 1.08
N LEU A 186 -7.11 -9.19 1.69
CA LEU A 186 -6.61 -8.58 2.92
C LEU A 186 -6.47 -9.60 4.06
N GLY A 187 -7.40 -10.56 4.17
CA GLY A 187 -7.29 -11.67 5.12
C GLY A 187 -6.04 -12.52 4.90
N THR A 188 -5.70 -12.83 3.63
CA THR A 188 -4.45 -13.55 3.31
C THR A 188 -3.21 -12.73 3.67
N CYS A 189 -3.22 -11.42 3.42
CA CYS A 189 -2.12 -10.52 3.80
C CYS A 189 -1.95 -10.44 5.32
N MET A 190 -3.05 -10.45 6.07
CA MET A 190 -3.00 -10.46 7.54
C MET A 190 -2.28 -11.71 8.06
N LEU A 191 -2.64 -12.89 7.53
CA LEU A 191 -1.93 -14.14 7.87
C LEU A 191 -0.47 -14.12 7.43
N GLY A 192 -0.18 -13.58 6.23
CA GLY A 192 1.18 -13.38 5.75
C GLY A 192 2.01 -12.48 6.66
N SER A 193 1.40 -11.46 7.26
CA SER A 193 2.13 -10.55 8.17
C SER A 193 2.57 -11.23 9.47
N PHE A 194 1.84 -12.23 9.97
CA PHE A 194 2.29 -13.06 11.10
C PHE A 194 3.49 -13.93 10.71
N LEU A 195 3.51 -14.48 9.49
CA LEU A 195 4.65 -15.22 8.97
C LEU A 195 5.89 -14.32 8.87
N GLU A 196 5.75 -13.11 8.32
CA GLU A 196 6.83 -12.12 8.25
C GLU A 196 7.33 -11.70 9.63
N MET A 197 6.43 -11.55 10.61
CA MET A 197 6.79 -11.27 11.99
C MET A 197 7.59 -12.41 12.61
N ALA A 198 7.23 -13.67 12.34
CA ALA A 198 8.01 -14.82 12.77
C ALA A 198 9.38 -14.87 12.08
N LEU A 199 9.45 -14.59 10.77
CA LEU A 199 10.70 -14.51 10.02
C LEU A 199 11.61 -13.38 10.51
N SER A 200 11.04 -12.28 11.02
CA SER A 200 11.81 -11.16 11.58
C SER A 200 12.67 -11.54 12.81
N LEU A 201 12.31 -12.64 13.49
CA LEU A 201 13.11 -13.22 14.59
C LEU A 201 14.31 -14.05 14.09
N THR A 202 14.37 -14.33 12.79
CA THR A 202 15.44 -15.13 12.20
C THR A 202 16.72 -14.29 12.09
N PRO A 203 17.88 -14.80 12.56
CA PRO A 203 19.13 -14.04 12.50
C PRO A 203 19.54 -13.74 11.05
N LYS A 204 19.97 -12.48 10.82
CA LYS A 204 20.35 -11.93 9.51
C LYS A 204 21.36 -12.77 8.73
N ARG A 205 22.23 -13.51 9.44
CA ARG A 205 23.23 -14.42 8.84
C ARG A 205 22.59 -15.56 8.07
N THR A 206 21.48 -16.10 8.56
CA THR A 206 20.75 -17.18 7.91
C THR A 206 20.00 -16.65 6.69
N LEU A 207 19.36 -15.48 6.81
CA LEU A 207 18.63 -14.87 5.70
C LEU A 207 19.52 -14.56 4.49
N HIS A 208 20.73 -14.03 4.73
CA HIS A 208 21.68 -13.77 3.64
C HIS A 208 22.28 -15.03 2.99
N ARG A 209 22.17 -16.20 3.63
CA ARG A 209 22.53 -17.48 3.00
C ARG A 209 21.42 -18.00 2.10
N ILE A 210 20.15 -17.81 2.52
CA ILE A 210 18.98 -18.29 1.77
C ILE A 210 18.66 -17.35 0.60
N LEU A 211 18.78 -16.03 0.81
CA LEU A 211 18.49 -15.00 -0.19
C LEU A 211 19.78 -14.20 -0.48
N PRO A 212 20.65 -14.70 -1.38
CA PRO A 212 21.83 -13.96 -1.79
C PRO A 212 21.42 -12.68 -2.53
N ARG A 213 22.26 -11.64 -2.42
CA ARG A 213 21.97 -10.29 -2.94
C ARG A 213 21.64 -10.25 -4.43
N THR A 214 22.17 -11.19 -5.21
CA THR A 214 21.87 -11.32 -6.65
C THR A 214 20.39 -11.63 -6.89
N VAL A 215 19.80 -12.53 -6.09
CA VAL A 215 18.38 -12.90 -6.24
C VAL A 215 17.49 -11.73 -5.83
N THR A 216 17.77 -11.11 -4.69
CA THR A 216 17.00 -9.94 -4.23
C THR A 216 17.06 -8.80 -5.25
N GLY A 217 18.23 -8.53 -5.85
CA GLY A 217 18.38 -7.49 -6.87
C GLY A 217 17.57 -7.77 -8.13
N VAL A 218 17.63 -9.00 -8.67
CA VAL A 218 16.85 -9.40 -9.85
C VAL A 218 15.35 -9.32 -9.57
N CYS A 219 14.88 -9.78 -8.39
CA CYS A 219 13.47 -9.69 -8.02
C CYS A 219 12.98 -8.24 -7.95
N VAL A 220 13.76 -7.32 -7.37
CA VAL A 220 13.37 -5.91 -7.29
C VAL A 220 13.28 -5.27 -8.68
N ILE A 221 14.21 -5.58 -9.59
CA ILE A 221 14.18 -5.09 -10.97
C ILE A 221 12.98 -5.63 -11.75
N LEU A 222 12.54 -6.86 -11.48
CA LEU A 222 11.36 -7.44 -12.15
C LEU A 222 10.03 -6.94 -11.59
N ILE A 223 10.01 -6.42 -10.37
CA ILE A 223 8.80 -5.88 -9.73
C ILE A 223 8.56 -4.42 -10.13
N GLY A 224 9.64 -3.62 -10.24
CA GLY A 224 9.58 -2.21 -10.65
C GLY A 224 9.39 -2.04 -12.14
#